data_AF-A0A8J3AB23-F1
#
_entry.id   AF-A0A8J3AB23-F1
#
_cell.length_a   1.000
_cell.length_b   1.000
_cell.length_c   1.000
_cell.angle_alpha   90.00
_cell.angle_beta   90.00
_cell.angle_gamma   90.00
#
_symmetry.space_group_name_H-M   'P 1'
#
loop_
_entity.id
_entity.type
_entity.pdbx_description
1 polymer ?
#
loop_
_entity_poly.entity_id
_entity_poly.type
_entity_poly.pdbx_seq_one_letter_code
_entity_poly.pdbx_strand_id
1 'polypeptide(L)' 'MSDALIVIDVQRGFADPAWGRRDDVDAESNIAALLAAWRERGAPIVLVRHDSVLPDSPLRPGRTRQ' A
#
# COMPACT_ATOMS: atom_id res chain seq x y z
N MET A 1 25.35 3.78 5.44
CA MET A 1 24.38 3.89 4.32
C MET A 1 23.04 4.20 4.93
N SER A 2 22.24 5.09 4.34
CA SER A 2 20.88 5.39 4.84
C SER A 2 19.88 4.51 4.11
N ASP A 3 19.26 3.58 4.82
CA ASP A 3 18.25 2.68 4.26
C ASP A 3 16.89 3.39 4.20
N ALA A 4 16.10 3.09 3.17
CA ALA A 4 14.75 3.64 2.97
C ALA A 4 13.70 2.51 2.96
N LEU A 5 12.52 2.78 3.52
CA LEU A 5 11.36 1.92 3.37
C LEU A 5 10.52 2.37 2.18
N ILE A 6 10.35 1.49 1.21
CA ILE A 6 9.44 1.72 0.08
C ILE A 6 8.22 0.83 0.27
N VAL A 7 7.05 1.45 0.47
CA VAL A 7 5.77 0.75 0.58
C VAL A 7 5.03 0.90 -0.75
N ILE A 8 4.75 -0.22 -1.41
CA ILE A 8 4.21 -0.24 -2.77
C ILE A 8 2.74 -0.67 -2.72
N ASP A 9 1.87 0.18 -3.26
CA ASP A 9 0.51 -0.15 -3.67
C ASP A 9 -0.39 -0.75 -2.56
N VAL A 10 -0.16 -0.36 -1.31
CA VAL A 10 -1.01 -0.74 -0.16
C VAL A 10 -2.27 0.14 -0.15
N GLN A 11 -3.14 -0.10 -1.12
CA GLN A 11 -4.37 0.66 -1.39
C GLN A 11 -5.60 -0.23 -1.18
N ARG A 12 -6.72 0.35 -0.75
CA ARG A 12 -7.97 -0.41 -0.58
C ARG A 12 -8.49 -1.06 -1.86
N GLY A 13 -8.06 -0.59 -3.04
CA GLY A 13 -8.41 -1.21 -4.32
C GLY A 13 -7.97 -2.68 -4.44
N PHE A 14 -6.99 -3.13 -3.66
CA PHE A 14 -6.57 -4.53 -3.60
C PHE A 14 -7.39 -5.41 -2.65
N ALA A 15 -8.32 -4.84 -1.88
CA ALA A 15 -9.34 -5.60 -1.15
C ALA A 15 -10.54 -5.98 -2.04
N ASP A 16 -10.55 -5.57 -3.31
CA ASP A 16 -11.62 -5.90 -4.24
C ASP A 16 -11.67 -7.42 -4.51
N PRO A 17 -12.82 -8.10 -4.34
CA PRO A 17 -12.94 -9.54 -4.56
C PRO A 17 -12.58 -10.01 -5.98
N ALA A 18 -12.59 -9.10 -6.96
CA ALA A 18 -12.17 -9.39 -8.34
C ALA A 18 -10.73 -9.95 -8.43
N TRP A 19 -9.89 -9.67 -7.42
CA TRP A 19 -8.51 -10.17 -7.34
C TRP A 19 -8.40 -11.59 -6.78
N GLY A 20 -9.48 -12.17 -6.27
CA GLY A 20 -9.50 -13.49 -5.66
C GLY A 20 -9.02 -13.51 -4.20
N ARG A 21 -8.70 -14.71 -3.69
CA ARG A 21 -8.31 -14.89 -2.29
C ARG A 21 -6.84 -14.52 -2.09
N ARG A 22 -6.58 -13.71 -1.07
CA ARG A 22 -5.23 -13.41 -0.60
C ARG A 22 -4.56 -14.59 0.08
N ASP A 23 -3.25 -14.65 0.02
CA ASP A 23 -2.39 -15.63 0.67
C ASP A 23 -1.86 -15.13 2.02
N ASP A 24 -1.47 -13.85 2.08
CA ASP A 24 -1.01 -13.17 3.30
C ASP A 24 -2.07 -12.21 3.86
N VAL A 25 -2.65 -12.61 5.00
CA VAL A 25 -3.66 -11.86 5.75
C VAL A 25 -3.05 -10.88 6.76
N ASP A 26 -1.77 -11.04 7.09
CA ASP A 26 -1.06 -10.24 8.08
C ASP A 26 -0.22 -9.13 7.44
N ALA A 27 -0.08 -9.13 6.12
CA ALA A 27 0.70 -8.17 5.35
C ALA A 27 0.53 -6.71 5.81
N GLU A 28 -0.70 -6.22 5.93
CA GLU A 28 -1.00 -4.84 6.36
C GLU A 28 -0.49 -4.55 7.78
N SER A 29 -0.59 -5.52 8.69
CA SER A 29 -0.10 -5.38 10.06
C SER A 29 1.44 -5.33 10.11
N ASN A 30 2.11 -6.14 9.30
CA ASN A 30 3.55 -6.16 9.16
C ASN A 30 4.07 -4.84 8.53
N ILE A 31 3.39 -4.34 7.50
CA ILE A 31 3.67 -3.03 6.89
C ILE A 31 3.52 -1.91 7.92
N ALA A 32 2.48 -1.95 8.76
CA ALA A 32 2.29 -0.96 9.83
C ALA A 32 3.44 -0.99 10.85
N ALA A 33 3.91 -2.18 11.25
CA ALA A 33 5.05 -2.33 12.15
C ALA A 33 6.36 -1.77 11.54
N LEU A 34 6.61 -2.04 10.25
CA LEU A 34 7.74 -1.47 9.53
C LEU A 34 7.66 0.06 9.45
N LEU A 35 6.49 0.61 9.12
CA LEU A 35 6.25 2.05 9.07
C LEU A 35 6.48 2.71 10.43
N ALA A 36 6.00 2.12 11.52
CA ALA A 36 6.21 2.63 12.87
C ALA A 36 7.72 2.69 13.18
N ALA A 37 8.42 1.57 12.97
CA ALA A 37 9.84 1.50 13.19
C ALA A 37 10.61 2.52 12.32
N TRP A 38 10.25 2.71 11.04
CA TRP A 38 10.89 3.72 10.17
C TRP A 38 10.64 5.17 10.60
N ARG A 39 9.43 5.47 11.11
CA ARG A 39 9.10 6.78 11.66
C ARG A 39 9.89 7.08 12.93
N GLU A 40 10.04 6.10 13.82
CA GLU A 40 10.78 6.26 15.09
C GLU A 40 12.26 6.60 14.87
N ARG A 41 12.90 6.02 13.85
CA ARG A 41 14.30 6.35 13.46
C ARG A 41 14.42 7.66 12.67
N GLY A 42 13.31 8.31 12.30
CA GLY A 42 13.33 9.46 11.37
C GLY A 42 13.93 9.11 10.00
N ALA A 43 13.81 7.84 9.59
CA ALA A 43 14.41 7.34 8.37
C ALA A 43 13.50 7.57 7.15
N PRO A 44 14.04 7.63 5.92
CA PRO A 44 13.25 7.87 4.72
C PRO A 44 12.14 6.83 4.51
N ILE A 45 10.94 7.32 4.21
CA ILE A 45 9.78 6.50 3.82
C ILE A 45 9.27 7.01 2.48
N VAL A 46 9.12 6.10 1.52
CA VAL A 46 8.50 6.36 0.21
C VAL A 46 7.21 5.55 0.13
N LEU A 47 6.10 6.23 -0.16
CA LEU A 47 4.81 5.60 -0.40
C LEU A 47 4.51 5.68 -1.89
N VAL A 48 4.35 4.52 -2.53
CA VAL A 48 3.97 4.41 -3.95
C VAL A 48 2.48 4.12 -4.04
N ARG A 49 1.82 4.75 -5.01
CA ARG A 49 0.39 4.59 -5.29
C ARG A 49 0.21 4.26 -6.77
N HIS A 50 -0.58 3.22 -7.05
CA HIS A 50 -1.02 2.90 -8.39
C HIS A 50 -2.27 3.70 -8.76
N ASP A 51 -2.19 4.45 -9.87
CA ASP A 51 -3.31 5.19 -10.44
C ASP A 51 -3.67 4.61 -11.81
N SER A 52 -4.77 3.86 -11.88
CA SER A 52 -5.22 3.25 -13.13
C SER A 52 -6.01 4.23 -14.01
N VAL A 53 -5.75 4.21 -15.31
CA VAL A 53 -6.55 4.94 -16.32
C VAL A 53 -7.81 4.21 -16.75
N LEU A 54 -7.98 2.95 -16.35
CA LEU A 54 -9.15 2.17 -16.73
C LEU A 54 -10.36 2.61 -15.89
N PRO A 55 -11.50 2.93 -16.52
CA PRO A 55 -12.66 3.52 -15.84
C PRO A 55 -13.29 2.59 -14.80
N ASP A 56 -13.15 1.27 -14.97
CA ASP A 56 -13.70 0.27 -14.05
C ASP A 56 -12.67 -0.26 -13.06
N SER A 57 -11.40 0.17 -13.15
CA SER A 57 -10.37 -0.30 -12.23
C SER A 57 -10.71 0.08 -10.78
N PRO A 58 -10.51 -0.84 -9.82
CA PRO A 58 -10.64 -0.52 -8.41
C PRO A 58 -9.56 0.46 -7.93
N LEU A 59 -8.50 0.69 -8.73
CA LEU A 59 -7.37 1.58 -8.46
C LEU A 59 -7.43 2.91 -9.22
N ARG A 60 -8.56 3.25 -9.86
CA ARG A 60 -8.70 4.53 -10.58
C ARG A 60 -8.71 5.73 -9.61
N PRO A 61 -8.13 6.88 -9.99
CA PRO A 61 -8.24 8.12 -9.21
C PRO A 61 -9.70 8.54 -8.96
N GLY A 62 -9.95 9.18 -7.82
CA GLY A 62 -11.28 9.72 -7.47
C GLY A 62 -12.28 8.70 -6.90
N ARG A 63 -11.95 7.40 -6.85
CA ARG A 63 -12.72 6.43 -6.06
C ARG A 63 -12.54 6.74 -4.57
N THR A 64 -13.64 6.97 -3.84
CA THR A 64 -13.63 7.52 -2.48
C THR A 64 -12.78 6.70 -1.50
N ARG A 65 -11.74 7.34 -0.94
CA ARG A 65 -10.74 6.84 0.02
C ARG A 65 -10.03 5.54 -0.42
N GLN A 66 -9.00 5.70 -1.24
CA GLN A 66 -7.95 4.70 -1.45
C GLN A 66 -7.01 4.61 -0.25
#